data_AF-A0A7J9X9V3-F1
#
_entry.id   AF-A0A7J9X9V3-F1
#
_cell.length_a   1.000
_cell.length_b   1.000
_cell.length_c   1.000
_cell.angle_alpha   90.00
_cell.angle_beta   90.00
_cell.angle_gamma   90.00
#
_symmetry.space_group_name_H-M   'P 1'
#
loop_
_entity.id
_entity.type
_entity.pdbx_description
1 polymer ?
#
loop_
_entity_poly.entity_id
_entity_poly.type
_entity_poly.pdbx_seq_one_letter_code
_entity_poly.pdbx_strand_id
1 'polypeptide(L)'
;MTGSPRTWRNTTHDWTRELDAGHLAQIRAAPASYAPGGVVHLVLEVLAYAADEAAATGSGRAVVRLHADGSVAVTDHGRGTDTRTDDQGRTVKKPVLATKDLRFFDRADPVLLPDGRPRRGLSVVAALSTWLVHTNRHADGAWTQRYEHGLPVTDLAAVDGGEPTGTTVHFLPDTSLVASGVSVPPLRRLVASFHPPLAVQIEE
;
A
#
# COMPACT_ATOMS: atom_id res chain seq x y z
N MET A 1 -24.03 8.63 -31.73
CA MET A 1 -24.54 7.89 -30.56
C MET A 1 -23.59 8.12 -29.41
N THR A 2 -23.96 9.01 -28.49
CA THR A 2 -23.17 9.39 -27.31
C THR A 2 -23.31 8.29 -26.26
N GLY A 3 -22.27 7.46 -26.12
CA GLY A 3 -22.20 6.43 -25.09
C GLY A 3 -22.11 7.07 -23.70
N SER A 4 -23.09 6.75 -22.86
CA SER A 4 -23.17 7.08 -21.43
C SER A 4 -21.85 6.82 -20.69
N PRO A 5 -21.45 7.66 -19.69
CA PRO A 5 -20.27 7.40 -18.87
C PRO A 5 -20.46 6.05 -18.16
N ARG A 6 -19.70 5.04 -18.58
CA ARG A 6 -19.79 3.70 -17.98
C ARG A 6 -19.43 3.85 -16.50
N THR A 7 -20.36 3.45 -15.64
CA THR A 7 -20.27 3.47 -14.19
C THR A 7 -19.23 2.48 -13.70
N TRP A 8 -18.01 2.92 -13.42
CA TRP A 8 -17.02 2.11 -12.71
C TRP A 8 -17.56 1.92 -11.29
N ARG A 9 -17.85 0.68 -10.87
CA ARG A 9 -18.23 0.41 -9.48
C ARG A 9 -16.98 0.60 -8.61
N ASN A 10 -16.99 1.65 -7.81
CA ASN A 10 -15.97 1.89 -6.79
C ASN A 10 -16.10 0.83 -5.70
N THR A 11 -15.21 -0.17 -5.73
CA THR A 11 -15.16 -1.25 -4.73
C THR A 11 -14.28 -0.89 -3.55
N THR A 12 -13.13 -0.27 -3.82
CA THR A 12 -12.12 0.06 -2.81
C THR A 12 -11.62 1.49 -2.97
N HIS A 13 -11.49 1.98 -4.19
CA HIS A 13 -11.05 3.33 -4.50
C HIS A 13 -11.94 3.92 -5.60
N ASP A 14 -11.93 5.24 -5.72
CA ASP A 14 -12.56 5.93 -6.83
C ASP A 14 -11.72 5.78 -8.10
N TRP A 15 -12.18 4.94 -9.02
CA TRP A 15 -11.46 4.70 -10.27
C TRP A 15 -11.54 5.85 -11.27
N THR A 16 -12.37 6.86 -11.00
CA THR A 16 -12.47 8.06 -11.85
C THR A 16 -11.41 9.11 -11.52
N ARG A 17 -10.66 8.92 -10.41
CA ARG A 17 -9.62 9.84 -9.95
C ARG A 17 -8.29 9.13 -9.86
N GLU A 18 -7.28 9.72 -10.49
CA GLU A 18 -5.90 9.23 -10.39
C GLU A 18 -5.21 9.72 -9.10
N LEU A 19 -5.67 10.85 -8.54
CA LEU A 19 -5.09 11.52 -7.39
C LEU A 19 -6.15 12.27 -6.58
N ASP A 20 -6.06 12.16 -5.25
CA ASP A 20 -6.80 12.99 -4.29
C ASP A 20 -5.82 13.77 -3.39
N ALA A 21 -5.36 14.93 -3.89
CA ALA A 21 -4.37 15.74 -3.18
C ALA A 21 -4.90 16.28 -1.82
N GLY A 22 -6.21 16.52 -1.71
CA GLY A 22 -6.83 16.98 -0.48
C GLY A 22 -6.79 15.92 0.61
N HIS A 23 -7.15 14.68 0.27
CA HIS A 23 -7.02 13.52 1.16
C HIS A 23 -5.59 13.33 1.65
N LEU A 24 -4.61 13.35 0.74
CA LEU A 24 -3.19 13.19 1.11
C LEU A 24 -2.70 14.32 2.02
N ALA A 25 -3.13 15.57 1.76
CA ALA A 25 -2.80 16.71 2.62
C ALA A 25 -3.40 16.58 4.03
N GLN A 26 -4.64 16.08 4.15
CA GLN A 26 -5.26 15.81 5.45
C GLN A 26 -4.48 14.77 6.25
N ILE A 27 -3.99 13.71 5.60
CA ILE A 27 -3.15 12.71 6.26
C ILE A 27 -1.88 13.34 6.84
N ARG A 28 -1.17 14.13 6.03
CA ARG A 28 0.06 14.80 6.45
C ARG A 28 -0.14 15.85 7.53
N ALA A 29 -1.32 16.49 7.57
CA ALA A 29 -1.64 17.46 8.61
C ALA A 29 -1.90 16.81 9.99
N ALA A 30 -2.16 15.50 10.04
CA ALA A 30 -2.50 14.79 11.28
C ALA A 30 -1.86 13.38 11.37
N PRO A 31 -0.52 13.25 11.29
CA PRO A 31 0.15 11.95 11.21
C PRO A 31 -0.20 11.03 12.39
N ALA A 32 -0.31 11.57 13.61
CA ALA A 32 -0.66 10.79 14.79
C ALA A 32 -2.08 10.20 14.75
N SER A 33 -3.01 10.82 13.99
CA SER A 33 -4.37 10.32 13.82
C SER A 33 -4.45 9.17 12.80
N TYR A 34 -3.57 9.17 11.81
CA TYR A 34 -3.56 8.18 10.72
C TYR A 34 -2.55 7.06 10.93
N ALA A 35 -1.47 7.30 11.67
CA ALA A 35 -0.45 6.32 12.02
C ALA A 35 -0.07 6.41 13.51
N PRO A 36 -1.00 6.14 14.44
CA PRO A 36 -0.74 6.24 15.88
C PRO A 36 0.34 5.27 16.38
N GLY A 37 0.63 4.19 15.64
CA GLY A 37 1.73 3.26 15.92
C GLY A 37 3.05 3.62 15.21
N GLY A 38 3.15 4.81 14.61
CA GLY A 38 4.35 5.28 13.90
C GLY A 38 4.71 4.40 12.71
N VAL A 39 6.01 4.18 12.49
CA VAL A 39 6.52 3.37 11.36
C VAL A 39 5.98 1.94 11.40
N VAL A 40 5.85 1.34 12.59
CA VAL A 40 5.29 -0.01 12.73
C VAL A 40 3.87 -0.08 12.16
N HIS A 41 3.05 0.94 12.38
CA HIS A 41 1.71 1.00 11.80
C HIS A 41 1.74 1.02 10.27
N LEU A 42 2.67 1.78 9.67
CA LEU A 42 2.85 1.79 8.21
C LEU A 42 3.26 0.42 7.67
N VAL A 43 4.14 -0.30 8.37
CA VAL A 43 4.51 -1.69 8.00
C VAL A 43 3.28 -2.59 8.01
N LEU A 44 2.44 -2.48 9.04
CA LEU A 44 1.22 -3.28 9.18
C LEU A 44 0.18 -2.96 8.09
N GLU A 45 0.08 -1.70 7.65
CA GLU A 45 -0.77 -1.33 6.51
C GLU A 45 -0.35 -2.04 5.22
N VAL A 46 0.96 -2.10 4.96
CA VAL A 46 1.47 -2.80 3.78
C VAL A 46 1.30 -4.31 3.91
N LEU A 47 1.58 -4.89 5.08
CA LEU A 47 1.35 -6.32 5.33
C LEU A 47 -0.13 -6.70 5.27
N ALA A 48 -1.05 -5.81 5.63
CA ALA A 48 -2.48 -6.04 5.46
C ALA A 48 -2.88 -6.10 3.99
N TYR A 49 -2.23 -5.32 3.12
CA TYR A 49 -2.37 -5.47 1.67
C TYR A 49 -1.86 -6.84 1.19
N ALA A 50 -0.68 -7.26 1.64
CA ALA A 50 -0.14 -8.59 1.34
C ALA A 50 -1.05 -9.74 1.83
N ALA A 51 -1.65 -9.59 3.01
CA ALA A 51 -2.59 -10.56 3.57
C ALA A 51 -3.90 -10.63 2.78
N ASP A 52 -4.41 -9.50 2.27
CA ASP A 52 -5.57 -9.48 1.37
C ASP A 52 -5.27 -10.27 0.07
N GLU A 53 -4.07 -10.12 -0.51
CA GLU A 53 -3.66 -10.87 -1.70
C GLU A 53 -3.47 -12.37 -1.39
N ALA A 54 -2.87 -12.70 -0.25
CA ALA A 54 -2.73 -14.08 0.24
C ALA A 54 -4.08 -14.78 0.43
N ALA A 55 -5.09 -14.04 0.90
CA ALA A 55 -6.44 -14.56 1.06
C ALA A 55 -7.06 -14.98 -0.28
N ALA A 56 -6.74 -14.26 -1.37
CA ALA A 56 -7.22 -14.56 -2.70
C ALA A 56 -6.54 -15.78 -3.33
N THR A 57 -5.30 -16.10 -2.94
CA THR A 57 -4.50 -17.23 -3.47
C THR A 57 -4.48 -18.46 -2.57
N GLY A 58 -4.94 -18.35 -1.32
CA GLY A 58 -5.00 -19.45 -0.34
C GLY A 58 -3.68 -19.73 0.41
N SER A 59 -2.59 -19.06 0.05
CA SER A 59 -1.31 -19.09 0.74
C SER A 59 -0.52 -17.82 0.40
N GLY A 60 0.17 -17.25 1.38
CA GLY A 60 0.95 -16.04 1.19
C GLY A 60 2.19 -15.97 2.05
N ARG A 61 3.22 -15.36 1.47
CA ARG A 61 4.48 -15.03 2.14
C ARG A 61 4.83 -13.58 1.86
N ALA A 62 5.36 -12.90 2.87
CA ALA A 62 5.91 -11.57 2.76
C ALA A 62 7.28 -11.47 3.42
N VAL A 63 8.12 -10.58 2.90
CA VAL A 63 9.41 -10.23 3.49
C VAL A 63 9.34 -8.76 3.87
N VAL A 64 9.62 -8.46 5.13
CA VAL A 64 9.86 -7.09 5.62
C VAL A 64 11.36 -6.91 5.75
N ARG A 65 11.92 -5.96 5.02
CA ARG A 65 13.33 -5.59 5.10
C ARG A 65 13.46 -4.20 5.71
N LEU A 66 14.18 -4.11 6.81
CA LEU A 66 14.58 -2.86 7.45
C LEU A 66 15.95 -2.47 6.88
N HIS A 67 16.10 -1.25 6.38
CA HIS A 67 17.35 -0.80 5.79
C HIS A 67 18.11 0.12 6.75
N ALA A 68 19.44 0.15 6.62
CA ALA A 68 20.32 1.00 7.44
C ALA A 68 20.07 2.51 7.26
N ASP A 69 19.45 2.93 6.14
CA ASP A 69 19.04 4.32 5.88
C ASP A 69 17.70 4.69 6.54
N GLY A 70 17.09 3.76 7.28
CA GLY A 70 15.79 3.92 7.93
C GLY A 70 14.59 3.65 7.02
N SER A 71 14.82 3.30 5.74
CA SER A 71 13.74 2.87 4.84
C SER A 71 13.29 1.44 5.14
N VAL A 72 12.08 1.11 4.72
CA VAL A 72 11.48 -0.21 4.89
C VAL A 72 10.92 -0.70 3.57
N ALA A 73 11.24 -1.93 3.19
CA ALA A 73 10.62 -2.61 2.08
C ALA A 73 9.74 -3.76 2.57
N VAL A 74 8.53 -3.87 2.02
CA VAL A 74 7.67 -5.04 2.20
C VAL A 74 7.39 -5.63 0.83
N THR A 75 7.76 -6.90 0.66
CA THR A 75 7.56 -7.65 -0.59
C THR A 75 6.65 -8.83 -0.35
N ASP A 76 5.50 -8.87 -1.01
CA ASP A 76 4.66 -10.06 -1.10
C ASP A 76 4.91 -10.82 -2.41
N HIS A 77 4.41 -12.06 -2.44
CA HIS A 77 4.47 -12.93 -3.61
C HIS A 77 3.06 -13.33 -4.05
N GLY A 78 2.12 -12.38 -3.94
CA GLY A 78 0.75 -12.54 -4.41
C GLY A 78 0.66 -12.35 -5.93
N ARG A 79 -0.56 -12.13 -6.43
CA ARG A 79 -0.81 -11.97 -7.87
C ARG A 79 -0.22 -10.67 -8.44
N GLY A 80 -0.02 -9.67 -7.59
CA GLY A 80 0.19 -8.27 -7.98
C GLY A 80 -1.13 -7.50 -8.05
N THR A 81 -1.05 -6.17 -7.87
CA THR A 81 -2.16 -5.24 -8.02
C THR A 81 -2.73 -5.28 -9.44
N ASP A 82 -4.05 -5.44 -9.54
CA ASP A 82 -4.79 -5.38 -10.79
C ASP A 82 -4.51 -4.10 -11.58
N THR A 83 -4.26 -4.27 -12.87
CA THR A 83 -4.23 -3.18 -13.86
C THR A 83 -5.44 -3.30 -14.79
N ARG A 84 -6.00 -2.17 -15.20
CA ARG A 84 -7.06 -2.06 -16.20
C ARG A 84 -6.54 -1.31 -17.41
N THR A 85 -7.34 -1.24 -18.46
CA THR A 85 -7.06 -0.43 -19.64
C THR A 85 -8.23 0.52 -19.86
N ASP A 86 -7.96 1.80 -20.16
CA ASP A 86 -9.00 2.76 -20.52
C ASP A 86 -9.45 2.62 -21.99
N ASP A 87 -10.43 3.43 -22.37
CA ASP A 87 -10.98 3.49 -23.73
C ASP A 87 -9.95 3.93 -24.78
N GLN A 88 -8.80 4.48 -24.36
CA GLN A 88 -7.69 4.89 -25.23
C GLN A 88 -6.57 3.84 -25.29
N GLY A 89 -6.75 2.68 -24.68
CA GLY A 89 -5.74 1.62 -24.65
C GLY A 89 -4.62 1.85 -23.63
N ARG A 90 -4.72 2.86 -22.76
CA ARG A 90 -3.72 3.17 -21.73
C ARG A 90 -3.99 2.32 -20.49
N THR A 91 -2.94 1.77 -19.90
CA THR A 91 -3.07 0.99 -18.66
C THR A 91 -3.45 1.91 -17.49
N VAL A 92 -4.66 1.76 -16.98
CA VAL A 92 -5.19 2.41 -15.77
C VAL A 92 -4.88 1.54 -14.56
N LYS A 93 -4.30 2.13 -13.53
CA LYS A 93 -3.96 1.41 -12.30
C LYS A 93 -4.98 1.70 -11.23
N LYS A 94 -5.10 0.78 -10.29
CA LYS A 94 -5.84 1.04 -9.07
C LYS A 94 -5.14 2.18 -8.32
N PRO A 95 -5.81 3.31 -8.01
CA PRO A 95 -5.17 4.50 -7.43
C PRO A 95 -4.90 4.35 -5.92
N VAL A 96 -4.37 3.19 -5.50
CA VAL A 96 -4.30 2.75 -4.10
C VAL A 96 -3.45 3.68 -3.22
N LEU A 97 -2.39 4.25 -3.79
CA LEU A 97 -1.44 5.09 -3.06
C LEU A 97 -1.82 6.57 -3.03
N ALA A 98 -2.62 7.02 -4.00
CA ALA A 98 -2.91 8.43 -4.21
C ALA A 98 -4.35 8.82 -3.90
N THR A 99 -5.20 7.86 -3.52
CA THR A 99 -6.61 8.10 -3.20
C THR A 99 -7.03 7.36 -1.92
N LYS A 100 -8.19 7.76 -1.39
CA LYS A 100 -8.78 7.20 -0.18
C LYS A 100 -9.26 5.76 -0.40
N ASP A 101 -8.90 4.82 0.48
CA ASP A 101 -9.53 3.50 0.50
C ASP A 101 -10.90 3.61 1.18
N LEU A 102 -11.94 3.53 0.35
CA LEU A 102 -13.35 3.66 0.73
C LEU A 102 -13.79 2.55 1.70
N ARG A 103 -13.05 1.43 1.80
CA ARG A 103 -13.36 0.36 2.74
C ARG A 103 -12.97 0.71 4.17
N PHE A 104 -12.06 1.65 4.40
CA PHE A 104 -11.37 1.78 5.69
C PHE A 104 -11.49 3.14 6.36
N PHE A 105 -11.71 4.22 5.60
CA PHE A 105 -11.71 5.56 6.18
C PHE A 105 -13.03 5.97 6.85
N ASP A 106 -14.19 5.62 6.27
CA ASP A 106 -15.50 6.17 6.68
C ASP A 106 -16.42 5.13 7.37
N ARG A 107 -15.83 4.09 7.95
CA ARG A 107 -16.60 3.04 8.63
C ARG A 107 -16.84 3.37 10.09
N ALA A 108 -18.08 3.17 10.54
CA ALA A 108 -18.44 3.20 11.96
C ALA A 108 -17.71 2.11 12.76
N ASP A 109 -17.54 0.93 12.16
CA ASP A 109 -16.78 -0.20 12.73
C ASP A 109 -15.52 -0.46 11.88
N PRO A 110 -14.34 0.02 12.33
CA PRO A 110 -13.11 -0.07 11.55
C PRO A 110 -12.51 -1.48 11.58
N VAL A 111 -11.94 -1.90 10.45
CA VAL A 111 -11.07 -3.08 10.43
C VAL A 111 -9.80 -2.75 11.20
N LEU A 112 -9.44 -3.58 12.18
CA LEU A 112 -8.25 -3.36 13.01
C LEU A 112 -7.04 -4.10 12.44
N LEU A 113 -5.88 -3.45 12.51
CA LEU A 113 -4.58 -4.07 12.31
C LEU A 113 -4.12 -4.81 13.58
N PRO A 114 -3.07 -5.64 13.51
CA PRO A 114 -2.55 -6.37 14.68
C PRO A 114 -2.13 -5.52 15.88
N ASP A 115 -1.88 -4.22 15.68
CA ASP A 115 -1.58 -3.26 16.75
C ASP A 115 -2.86 -2.70 17.43
N GLY A 116 -4.04 -3.20 17.05
CA GLY A 116 -5.35 -2.76 17.55
C GLY A 116 -5.79 -1.41 16.99
N ARG A 117 -5.12 -0.88 15.96
CA ARG A 117 -5.44 0.43 15.38
C ARG A 117 -6.26 0.29 14.10
N PRO A 118 -7.10 1.29 13.76
CA PRO A 118 -7.86 1.27 12.51
C PRO A 118 -6.94 1.17 11.30
N ARG A 119 -7.20 0.20 10.43
CA ARG A 119 -6.66 0.15 9.07
C ARG A 119 -7.18 1.36 8.29
N ARG A 120 -6.33 1.92 7.44
CA ARG A 120 -6.59 3.09 6.58
C ARG A 120 -6.14 2.83 5.15
N GLY A 121 -5.09 2.04 4.93
CA GLY A 121 -4.62 1.64 3.61
C GLY A 121 -3.36 2.37 3.12
N LEU A 122 -2.89 2.00 1.93
CA LEU A 122 -1.57 2.39 1.44
C LEU A 122 -1.41 3.89 1.16
N SER A 123 -2.48 4.65 0.96
CA SER A 123 -2.37 6.11 0.82
C SER A 123 -1.88 6.79 2.10
N VAL A 124 -2.10 6.21 3.29
CA VAL A 124 -1.46 6.68 4.53
C VAL A 124 0.04 6.44 4.49
N VAL A 125 0.47 5.25 4.07
CA VAL A 125 1.90 4.90 3.92
C VAL A 125 2.57 5.87 2.95
N ALA A 126 1.97 6.10 1.79
CA ALA A 126 2.50 7.00 0.78
C ALA A 126 2.57 8.45 1.28
N ALA A 127 1.50 8.96 1.89
CA ALA A 127 1.43 10.34 2.38
C ALA A 127 2.41 10.61 3.54
N LEU A 128 2.62 9.64 4.42
CA LEU A 128 3.52 9.73 5.59
C LEU A 128 4.93 9.19 5.31
N SER A 129 5.32 9.14 4.04
CA SER A 129 6.68 8.82 3.61
C SER A 129 7.29 10.01 2.88
N THR A 130 8.56 10.30 3.17
CA THR A 130 9.37 11.25 2.38
C THR A 130 9.37 10.80 0.91
N TRP A 131 9.56 9.49 0.70
CA TRP A 131 9.38 8.86 -0.60
C TRP A 131 8.87 7.43 -0.45
N LEU A 132 8.19 6.95 -1.48
CA LEU A 132 7.74 5.57 -1.63
C LEU A 132 7.92 5.11 -3.08
N VAL A 133 8.45 3.92 -3.28
CA VAL A 133 8.51 3.22 -4.55
C VAL A 133 7.60 2.01 -4.48
N HIS A 134 6.63 1.96 -5.40
CA HIS A 134 5.72 0.84 -5.54
C HIS A 134 6.05 0.10 -6.83
N THR A 135 6.50 -1.14 -6.68
CA THR A 135 6.80 -2.04 -7.78
C THR A 135 5.79 -3.17 -7.78
N ASN A 136 5.09 -3.33 -8.90
CA ASN A 136 4.08 -4.34 -9.09
C ASN A 136 4.51 -5.31 -10.20
N ARG A 137 4.42 -6.62 -9.94
CA ARG A 137 4.71 -7.69 -10.89
C ARG A 137 3.46 -8.55 -11.04
N HIS A 138 2.78 -8.40 -12.18
CA HIS A 138 1.56 -9.16 -12.51
C HIS A 138 1.81 -9.98 -13.79
N ALA A 139 1.00 -11.03 -14.01
CA ALA A 139 1.10 -11.88 -15.20
C ALA A 139 0.96 -11.08 -16.52
N ASP A 140 0.15 -10.02 -16.50
CA ASP A 140 -0.10 -9.15 -17.65
C ASP A 140 0.91 -8.00 -17.80
N GLY A 141 1.92 -7.93 -16.93
CA GLY A 141 2.97 -6.91 -16.99
C GLY A 141 3.46 -6.45 -15.62
N ALA A 142 4.63 -5.83 -15.62
CA ALA A 142 5.25 -5.30 -14.40
C ALA A 142 5.62 -3.83 -14.55
N TRP A 143 5.52 -3.09 -13.46
CA TRP A 143 5.77 -1.66 -13.44
C TRP A 143 6.28 -1.18 -12.10
N THR A 144 6.89 0.00 -12.09
CA THR A 144 7.26 0.73 -10.88
C THR A 144 6.85 2.20 -10.96
N GLN A 145 6.60 2.81 -9.81
CA GLN A 145 6.32 4.24 -9.70
C GLN A 145 6.84 4.79 -8.39
N ARG A 146 7.41 5.99 -8.45
CA ARG A 146 7.86 6.76 -7.29
C ARG A 146 6.82 7.79 -6.88
N TYR A 147 6.66 7.92 -5.57
CA TYR A 147 5.83 8.88 -4.89
C TYR A 147 6.67 9.67 -3.89
N GLU A 148 6.34 10.93 -3.70
CA GLU A 148 6.91 11.78 -2.64
C GLU A 148 5.76 12.44 -1.89
N HIS A 149 5.71 12.23 -0.58
CA HIS A 149 4.59 12.67 0.27
C HIS A 149 3.20 12.26 -0.27
N GLY A 150 3.13 11.09 -0.91
CA GLY A 150 1.93 10.50 -1.50
C GLY A 150 1.60 10.98 -2.92
N LEU A 151 2.31 11.97 -3.45
CA LEU A 151 2.12 12.45 -4.82
C LEU A 151 2.99 11.64 -5.79
N PRO A 152 2.45 11.14 -6.91
CA PRO A 152 3.28 10.50 -7.93
C PRO A 152 4.24 11.54 -8.54
N VAL A 153 5.53 11.22 -8.57
CA VAL A 153 6.59 12.08 -9.12
C VAL A 153 7.27 11.50 -10.36
N THR A 154 6.95 10.25 -10.69
CA THR A 154 7.34 9.63 -11.95
C THR A 154 6.11 9.13 -12.68
N ASP A 155 6.24 9.06 -14.00
CA ASP A 155 5.40 8.18 -14.80
C ASP A 155 5.61 6.72 -14.38
N LEU A 156 4.77 5.87 -14.94
CA LEU A 156 4.85 4.44 -14.78
C LEU A 156 5.97 3.89 -15.65
N ALA A 157 7.06 3.47 -15.02
CA ALA A 157 8.14 2.79 -15.71
C ALA A 157 7.83 1.29 -15.79
N ALA A 158 7.92 0.71 -16.98
CA ALA A 158 7.94 -0.73 -17.12
C ALA A 158 9.17 -1.30 -16.41
N VAL A 159 9.00 -2.45 -15.76
CA VAL A 159 10.12 -3.25 -15.27
C VAL A 159 10.02 -4.64 -15.88
N ASP A 160 11.11 -5.39 -15.86
CA ASP A 160 11.11 -6.77 -16.39
C ASP A 160 9.96 -7.57 -15.78
N GLY A 161 9.11 -8.14 -16.62
CA GLY A 161 8.00 -8.98 -16.18
C GLY A 161 8.44 -10.41 -15.84
N GLY A 162 7.45 -11.27 -15.67
CA GLY A 162 7.65 -12.71 -15.44
C GLY A 162 7.53 -13.12 -13.98
N GLU A 163 7.63 -14.43 -13.76
CA GLU A 163 7.63 -15.01 -12.42
C GLU A 163 8.96 -14.70 -11.70
N PRO A 164 8.93 -14.44 -10.38
CA PRO A 164 7.74 -14.46 -9.53
C PRO A 164 6.86 -13.19 -9.62
N THR A 165 5.54 -13.37 -9.55
CA THR A 165 4.57 -12.27 -9.34
C THR A 165 4.59 -11.75 -7.89
N GLY A 166 4.04 -10.55 -7.67
CA GLY A 166 3.93 -9.94 -6.35
C GLY A 166 4.07 -8.43 -6.34
N THR A 167 4.01 -7.85 -5.14
CA THR A 167 4.15 -6.41 -4.93
C THR A 167 5.28 -6.11 -3.96
N THR A 168 6.10 -5.11 -4.30
CA THR A 168 7.07 -4.50 -3.37
C THR A 168 6.69 -3.05 -3.13
N VAL A 169 6.53 -2.69 -1.85
CA VAL A 169 6.41 -1.31 -1.41
C VAL A 169 7.65 -0.98 -0.58
N HIS A 170 8.49 -0.08 -1.10
CA HIS A 170 9.70 0.39 -0.44
C HIS A 170 9.53 1.86 -0.10
N PHE A 171 9.64 2.24 1.17
CA PHE A 171 9.36 3.60 1.59
C PHE A 171 10.34 4.09 2.67
N LEU A 172 10.62 5.39 2.65
CA LEU A 172 11.31 6.08 3.74
C LEU A 172 10.28 6.87 4.55
N PRO A 173 10.00 6.48 5.81
CA PRO A 173 9.04 7.19 6.64
C PRO A 173 9.41 8.67 6.79
N ASP A 174 8.39 9.53 6.80
CA ASP A 174 8.57 10.97 7.00
C ASP A 174 8.94 11.26 8.46
N THR A 175 9.79 12.26 8.67
CA THR A 175 10.24 12.69 10.01
C THR A 175 9.14 13.24 10.92
N SER A 176 7.97 13.55 10.37
CA SER A 176 6.76 13.93 11.10
C SER A 176 6.09 12.78 11.85
N LEU A 177 6.42 11.52 11.52
CA LEU A 177 6.01 10.37 12.33
C LEU A 177 6.72 10.41 13.68
N VAL A 178 6.03 9.96 14.74
CA VAL A 178 6.63 9.82 16.06
C VAL A 178 7.87 8.91 15.93
N ALA A 179 9.03 9.41 16.39
CA ALA A 179 10.36 8.84 16.23
C ALA A 179 10.58 7.52 17.00
N SER A 180 9.74 6.53 16.74
CA SER A 180 9.89 5.17 17.20
C SER A 180 10.51 4.37 16.06
N GLY A 181 11.81 4.11 16.14
CA GLY A 181 12.46 3.15 15.25
C GLY A 181 11.74 1.80 15.27
N VAL A 182 11.84 1.02 14.20
CA VAL A 182 11.23 -0.31 14.13
C VAL A 182 12.07 -1.30 14.92
N SER A 183 11.59 -1.71 16.08
CA SER A 183 12.21 -2.80 16.84
C SER A 183 11.69 -4.15 16.35
N VAL A 184 12.60 -5.07 16.00
CA VAL A 184 12.25 -6.39 15.44
C VAL A 184 11.42 -7.27 16.39
N PRO A 185 11.74 -7.42 17.70
CA PRO A 185 10.98 -8.33 18.56
C PRO A 185 9.51 -7.93 18.75
N PRO A 186 9.14 -6.65 18.96
CA PRO A 186 7.75 -6.21 18.92
C PRO A 186 7.08 -6.44 17.56
N LEU A 187 7.77 -6.12 16.46
CA LEU A 187 7.24 -6.34 15.12
C LEU A 187 6.91 -7.82 14.87
N ARG A 188 7.80 -8.74 15.25
CA ARG A 188 7.59 -10.20 15.14
C ARG A 188 6.30 -10.67 15.81
N ARG A 189 5.95 -10.11 16.98
CA ARG A 189 4.70 -10.47 17.68
C ARG A 189 3.46 -9.96 16.95
N LEU A 190 3.53 -8.75 16.41
CA LEU A 190 2.42 -8.15 15.67
C LEU A 190 2.17 -8.92 14.36
N VAL A 191 3.21 -9.21 13.58
CA VAL A 191 3.05 -9.89 12.29
C VAL A 191 2.54 -11.33 12.43
N ALA A 192 2.86 -12.01 13.53
CA ALA A 192 2.33 -13.35 13.81
C ALA A 192 0.81 -13.38 14.05
N SER A 193 0.19 -12.21 14.25
CA SER A 193 -1.23 -12.07 14.58
C SER A 193 -2.11 -11.72 13.37
N PHE A 194 -1.56 -11.72 12.14
CA PHE A 194 -2.35 -11.48 10.92
C PHE A 194 -3.35 -12.62 10.66
N HIS A 195 -4.57 -12.23 10.25
CA HIS A 195 -5.60 -13.15 9.78
C HIS A 195 -6.15 -12.66 8.43
N PRO A 196 -6.23 -13.50 7.37
CA PRO A 196 -5.71 -14.88 7.32
C PRO A 196 -4.20 -14.95 7.51
N PRO A 197 -3.65 -16.13 7.89
CA PRO A 197 -2.22 -16.26 8.18
C PRO A 197 -1.35 -15.85 6.99
N LEU A 198 -0.39 -14.99 7.26
CA LEU A 198 0.65 -14.57 6.31
C LEU A 198 2.01 -14.99 6.88
N ALA A 199 2.79 -15.76 6.12
CA ALA A 199 4.14 -16.11 6.54
C ALA A 199 5.07 -14.91 6.35
N VAL A 200 5.49 -14.26 7.44
CA VAL A 200 6.32 -13.05 7.38
C VAL A 200 7.75 -13.32 7.83
N GLN A 201 8.71 -13.06 6.94
CA GLN A 201 10.14 -13.00 7.24
C GLN A 201 10.56 -11.55 7.50
N ILE A 202 11.41 -11.32 8.50
CA ILE A 202 11.94 -9.98 8.83
C ILE A 202 13.46 -9.99 8.70
N GLU A 203 13.99 -9.06 7.92
CA GLU A 203 15.41 -8.86 7.61
C GLU A 203 15.87 -7.46 8.06
N GLU A 204 17.14 -7.34 8.46
CA GLU A 204 17.82 -6.10 8.88
C GLU A 204 19.05 -5.84 7.99
#